data_AF-A0A448IDF7-F1
#
_entry.id   AF-A0A448IDF7-F1
#
_cell.length_a   1.000
_cell.length_b   1.000
_cell.length_c   1.000
_cell.angle_alpha   90.00
_cell.angle_beta   90.00
_cell.angle_gamma   90.00
#
_symmetry.space_group_name_H-M   'P 1'
#
loop_
_entity.id
_entity.type
_entity.pdbx_description
1 polymer ?
#
loop_
_entity_poly.entity_id
_entity_poly.type
_entity_poly.pdbx_seq_one_letter_code
_entity_poly.pdbx_strand_id
1 'polypeptide(L)'
;MTALLPPVNATAKHRLQSAAAAVTARYPSHERPLAAPPPGSGLRPVLGTYGFPVLGHILSTLADPLQFARDRYQRYGPVWWAGGVGFRVVSLMGPEALETAWINKDKPRSTDELAGHGVSE
;
A
#
# COMPACT_ATOMS: atom_id res chain seq x y z
N MET A 1 -45.07 17.27 -11.92
CA MET A 1 -43.83 17.95 -12.35
C MET A 1 -42.65 17.25 -11.69
N THR A 2 -42.05 16.28 -12.38
CA THR A 2 -40.87 15.54 -11.89
C THR A 2 -39.63 16.32 -12.32
N ALA A 3 -38.87 16.86 -11.37
CA ALA A 3 -37.61 17.52 -11.64
C ALA A 3 -36.55 16.47 -12.01
N LEU A 4 -36.12 16.49 -13.27
CA LEU A 4 -35.02 15.69 -13.79
C LEU A 4 -33.70 16.28 -13.26
N LEU A 5 -33.05 15.60 -12.33
CA LEU A 5 -31.68 15.96 -11.92
C LEU A 5 -30.75 15.78 -13.14
N PRO A 6 -29.89 16.76 -13.47
CA PRO A 6 -28.96 16.63 -14.58
C PRO A 6 -27.97 15.49 -14.30
N PRO A 7 -27.53 14.73 -15.33
CA PRO A 7 -26.52 13.70 -15.15
C PRO A 7 -25.21 14.38 -14.69
N VAL A 8 -24.69 13.95 -13.54
CA VAL A 8 -23.37 14.38 -13.07
C VAL A 8 -22.33 13.81 -14.04
N ASN A 9 -21.84 14.67 -14.95
CA ASN A 9 -20.93 14.31 -16.03
C ASN A 9 -19.65 13.63 -15.52
N ALA A 10 -19.27 12.51 -16.15
CA ALA A 10 -18.14 11.66 -15.79
C ALA A 10 -16.79 12.40 -15.65
N THR A 11 -16.60 13.49 -16.38
CA THR A 11 -15.38 14.33 -16.33
C THR A 11 -15.21 15.07 -15.00
N ALA A 12 -16.31 15.45 -14.33
CA ALA A 12 -16.27 16.13 -13.04
C ALA A 12 -15.87 15.16 -11.92
N LYS A 13 -16.37 13.91 -11.96
CA LYS A 13 -15.95 12.83 -11.05
C LYS A 13 -14.45 12.58 -11.15
N HIS A 14 -13.91 12.49 -12.36
CA HIS A 14 -12.49 12.23 -12.57
C HIS A 14 -11.60 13.36 -12.02
N ARG A 15 -12.01 14.63 -12.18
CA ARG A 15 -11.29 15.78 -11.61
C ARG A 15 -11.34 15.81 -10.08
N LEU A 16 -12.48 15.47 -9.49
CA LEU A 16 -12.63 15.38 -8.04
C LEU A 16 -11.79 14.22 -7.46
N GLN A 17 -11.81 13.06 -8.11
CA GLN A 17 -11.02 11.89 -7.73
C GLN A 17 -9.52 12.18 -7.83
N SER A 18 -9.06 12.82 -8.90
CA SER A 18 -7.65 13.20 -9.08
C SER A 18 -7.21 14.28 -8.09
N ALA A 19 -8.06 15.26 -7.78
CA ALA A 19 -7.78 16.24 -6.74
C ALA A 19 -7.68 15.61 -5.34
N ALA A 20 -8.61 14.72 -4.98
CA ALA A 20 -8.58 14.00 -3.72
C ALA A 20 -7.37 13.06 -3.60
N ALA A 21 -7.00 12.37 -4.69
CA ALA A 21 -5.79 11.56 -4.76
C ALA A 21 -4.52 12.42 -4.59
N ALA A 22 -4.46 13.61 -5.21
CA ALA A 22 -3.32 14.51 -5.08
C ALA A 22 -3.16 15.06 -3.65
N VAL A 23 -4.27 15.38 -2.98
CA VAL A 23 -4.25 15.87 -1.59
C VAL A 23 -3.81 14.77 -0.63
N THR A 24 -4.36 13.56 -0.77
CA THR A 24 -3.99 12.41 0.08
C THR A 24 -2.56 11.92 -0.17
N ALA A 25 -2.08 11.95 -1.42
CA ALA A 25 -0.69 11.62 -1.77
C ALA A 25 0.33 12.61 -1.18
N ARG A 26 -0.06 13.88 -1.01
CA ARG A 26 0.79 14.92 -0.41
C ARG A 26 0.70 14.97 1.11
N TYR A 27 -0.15 14.13 1.72
CA TYR A 27 -0.28 14.12 3.17
C TYR A 27 1.08 13.78 3.82
N PRO A 28 1.63 14.67 4.66
CA PRO A 28 2.93 14.46 5.27
C PRO A 28 2.81 13.32 6.29
N SER A 29 3.26 12.14 5.88
CA SER A 29 3.38 10.97 6.74
C SER A 29 4.85 10.74 7.08
N HIS A 30 5.14 10.65 8.37
CA HIS A 30 6.51 10.42 8.84
C HIS A 30 6.99 9.02 8.45
N GLU A 31 8.25 8.95 8.04
CA GLU A 31 8.95 7.68 7.86
C GLU A 31 9.07 6.96 9.20
N ARG A 32 8.72 5.67 9.21
CA ARG A 32 8.77 4.83 10.40
C ARG A 32 9.28 3.44 10.04
N PRO A 33 10.03 2.78 10.93
CA PRO A 33 10.31 1.36 10.80
C PRO A 33 9.00 0.57 10.94
N LEU A 34 8.84 -0.49 10.15
CA LEU A 34 7.68 -1.38 10.25
C LEU A 34 7.60 -2.05 11.63
N ALA A 35 8.77 -2.49 12.11
CA ALA A 35 9.00 -3.10 13.41
C ALA A 35 10.38 -2.68 13.92
N ALA A 36 10.54 -2.61 15.25
CA ALA A 36 11.85 -2.40 15.85
C ALA A 36 12.72 -3.65 15.59
N PRO A 37 13.94 -3.50 15.04
CA PRO A 37 14.84 -4.64 14.87
C PRO A 37 15.22 -5.19 16.26
N PRO A 38 15.32 -6.52 16.43
CA PRO A 38 15.76 -7.11 17.68
C PRO A 38 17.15 -6.56 18.09
N PRO A 39 17.35 -6.16 19.37
CA PRO A 39 18.62 -5.63 19.83
C PRO A 39 19.77 -6.62 19.54
N GLY A 40 20.89 -6.12 18.99
CA GLY A 40 22.07 -6.94 18.70
C GLY A 40 22.00 -7.81 17.44
N SER A 41 20.91 -7.76 16.67
CA SER A 41 20.74 -8.61 15.48
C SER A 41 21.47 -8.12 14.22
N GLY A 42 21.92 -6.86 14.18
CA GLY A 42 22.49 -6.25 12.98
C GLY A 42 21.51 -6.12 11.80
N LEU A 43 20.23 -6.45 12.00
CA LEU A 43 19.19 -6.41 10.96
C LEU A 43 18.79 -4.97 10.66
N ARG A 44 18.66 -4.65 9.36
CA ARG A 44 18.17 -3.35 8.91
C ARG A 44 16.64 -3.27 9.06
N PRO A 45 16.10 -2.17 9.61
CA PRO A 45 14.66 -1.99 9.69
C PRO A 45 14.07 -1.79 8.29
N VAL A 46 12.88 -2.36 8.06
CA VAL A 46 12.10 -2.08 6.84
C VAL A 46 11.44 -0.70 7.00
N LEU A 47 11.87 0.26 6.20
CA LEU A 47 11.39 1.64 6.25
C LEU A 47 10.19 1.84 5.33
N GLY A 48 9.40 2.86 5.65
CA GLY A 48 8.15 3.14 4.96
C GLY A 48 7.29 4.14 5.71
N THR A 49 6.06 4.30 5.24
CA THR A 49 5.12 5.32 5.75
C THR A 49 3.71 4.77 5.68
N TYR A 50 2.86 5.16 6.63
CA TYR A 50 1.45 4.79 6.56
C TYR A 50 0.71 5.53 5.43
N GLY A 51 0.94 6.83 5.24
CA GLY A 51 0.15 7.67 4.33
C GLY A 51 -0.99 8.38 5.07
N PHE A 52 -2.09 8.62 4.38
CA PHE A 52 -3.26 9.30 4.96
C PHE A 52 -3.84 8.49 6.13
N PRO A 53 -4.36 9.11 7.20
CA PRO A 53 -4.95 8.37 8.33
C PRO A 53 -6.05 7.41 7.86
N VAL A 54 -6.05 6.18 8.37
CA VAL A 54 -6.97 5.08 8.04
C VAL A 54 -6.88 4.54 6.61
N LEU A 55 -6.76 5.38 5.58
CA LEU A 55 -6.72 4.97 4.16
C LEU A 55 -5.33 4.54 3.70
N GLY A 56 -4.29 5.05 4.35
CA GLY A 56 -2.90 4.86 3.95
C GLY A 56 -2.64 5.41 2.56
N HIS A 57 -2.00 4.59 1.71
CA HIS A 57 -1.62 4.93 0.33
C HIS A 57 -2.57 4.33 -0.72
N ILE A 58 -3.73 3.80 -0.33
CA ILE A 58 -4.62 3.07 -1.24
C ILE A 58 -5.04 3.89 -2.47
N LEU A 59 -5.31 5.18 -2.30
CA LEU A 59 -5.70 6.05 -3.42
C LEU A 59 -4.53 6.30 -4.38
N SER A 60 -3.31 6.44 -3.87
CA SER A 60 -2.11 6.57 -4.70
C SER A 60 -1.82 5.29 -5.48
N THR A 61 -1.99 4.13 -4.84
CA THR A 61 -1.83 2.83 -5.50
C THR A 61 -2.91 2.57 -6.56
N LEU A 62 -4.16 3.00 -6.35
CA LEU A 62 -5.23 2.86 -7.34
C LEU A 62 -5.10 3.85 -8.50
N ALA A 63 -4.60 5.05 -8.24
CA ALA A 63 -4.42 6.08 -9.27
C ALA A 63 -3.27 5.75 -10.23
N ASP A 64 -2.12 5.32 -9.69
CA ASP A 64 -0.96 4.92 -10.49
C ASP A 64 -0.07 3.93 -9.72
N PRO A 65 -0.35 2.61 -9.82
CA PRO A 65 0.36 1.60 -9.05
C PRO A 65 1.84 1.50 -9.42
N LEU A 66 2.18 1.72 -10.70
CA LEU A 66 3.54 1.58 -11.20
C LEU A 66 4.41 2.74 -10.75
N GLN A 67 3.93 3.98 -10.88
CA GLN A 67 4.66 5.14 -10.38
C GLN A 67 4.79 5.10 -8.86
N PHE A 68 3.72 4.72 -8.14
CA PHE A 68 3.80 4.53 -6.69
C PHE A 68 4.89 3.54 -6.29
N ALA A 69 4.95 2.38 -6.95
CA ALA A 69 5.97 1.36 -6.69
C ALA A 69 7.39 1.88 -7.01
N ARG A 70 7.55 2.61 -8.12
CA ARG A 70 8.83 3.17 -8.57
C ARG A 70 9.37 4.23 -7.60
N ASP A 71 8.53 5.17 -7.16
CA ASP A 71 8.93 6.22 -6.22
C ASP A 71 9.39 5.63 -4.88
N ARG A 72 8.71 4.58 -4.42
CA ARG A 72 9.07 3.87 -3.18
C ARG A 72 10.34 3.07 -3.34
N TYR A 73 10.52 2.41 -4.48
CA TYR A 73 11.77 1.72 -4.79
C TYR A 73 12.95 2.68 -4.81
N GLN A 74 12.79 3.87 -5.42
CA GLN A 74 13.84 4.88 -5.43
C GLN A 74 14.14 5.45 -4.04
N ARG A 75 13.13 5.61 -3.18
CA ARG A 75 13.30 6.18 -1.83
C ARG A 75 13.81 5.18 -0.79
N TYR A 76 13.29 3.96 -0.80
CA TYR A 76 13.52 2.95 0.25
C TYR A 76 14.34 1.76 -0.23
N GLY A 77 14.53 1.62 -1.53
CA GLY A 77 15.17 0.46 -2.14
C GLY A 77 14.21 -0.73 -2.32
N PRO A 78 14.75 -1.95 -2.46
CA PRO A 78 13.97 -3.14 -2.84
C PRO A 78 13.01 -3.64 -1.76
N VAL A 79 13.17 -3.22 -0.51
CA VAL A 79 12.33 -3.68 0.61
C VAL A 79 11.77 -2.47 1.36
N TRP A 80 10.45 -2.34 1.35
CA TRP A 80 9.76 -1.23 2.00
C TRP A 80 8.37 -1.64 2.46
N TRP A 81 7.75 -0.82 3.30
CA TRP A 81 6.36 -1.01 3.71
C TRP A 81 5.48 0.20 3.41
N ALA A 82 4.18 0.00 3.23
CA ALA A 82 3.18 1.05 3.13
C ALA A 82 1.92 0.72 3.90
N GLY A 83 1.19 1.76 4.33
CA GLY A 83 -0.15 1.61 4.89
C GLY A 83 -1.19 1.34 3.82
N GLY A 84 -2.06 0.37 4.08
CA GLY A 84 -3.34 0.18 3.41
C GLY A 84 -4.49 0.48 4.38
N VAL A 85 -5.72 0.19 3.96
CA VAL A 85 -6.92 0.47 4.75
C VAL A 85 -6.94 -0.38 6.02
N GLY A 86 -6.51 0.18 7.16
CA GLY A 86 -6.42 -0.52 8.44
C GLY A 86 -5.26 -1.51 8.61
N PHE A 87 -4.43 -1.75 7.59
CA PHE A 87 -3.29 -2.69 7.67
C PHE A 87 -2.00 -2.10 7.09
N ARG A 88 -0.89 -2.84 7.23
CA ARG A 88 0.43 -2.50 6.67
C ARG A 88 0.87 -3.62 5.73
N VAL A 89 1.37 -3.24 4.56
CA VAL A 89 1.88 -4.18 3.54
C VAL A 89 3.37 -4.01 3.40
N VAL A 90 4.10 -5.13 3.31
CA VAL A 90 5.54 -5.15 2.98
C VAL A 90 5.70 -5.54 1.52
N SER A 91 6.42 -4.71 0.78
CA SER A 91 6.78 -4.95 -0.61
C SER A 91 8.23 -5.41 -0.68
N LEU A 92 8.44 -6.53 -1.38
CA LEU A 92 9.73 -7.13 -1.67
C LEU A 92 9.90 -7.12 -3.19
N MET A 93 10.88 -6.36 -3.67
CA MET A 93 11.19 -6.27 -5.10
C MET A 93 12.57 -6.85 -5.37
N GLY A 94 12.63 -7.84 -6.25
CA GLY A 94 13.87 -8.54 -6.61
C GLY A 94 13.99 -9.92 -5.97
N PRO A 95 14.75 -10.82 -6.62
CA PRO A 95 14.87 -12.22 -6.20
C PRO A 95 15.53 -12.38 -4.83
N GLU A 96 16.49 -11.53 -4.47
CA GLU A 96 17.24 -11.62 -3.20
C GLU A 96 16.36 -11.28 -1.98
N ALA A 97 15.49 -10.27 -2.16
CA ALA A 97 14.51 -9.86 -1.14
C ALA A 97 13.45 -10.95 -0.95
N LEU A 98 13.03 -11.59 -2.04
CA LEU A 98 12.08 -12.68 -2.01
C LEU A 98 12.69 -13.93 -1.39
N GLU A 99 13.90 -14.31 -1.77
CA GLU A 99 14.64 -15.45 -1.25
C GLU A 99 14.85 -15.34 0.27
N THR A 100 15.27 -14.18 0.78
CA THR A 100 15.43 -13.94 2.23
C THR A 100 14.10 -14.08 3.00
N ALA A 101 12.99 -13.63 2.41
CA ALA A 101 11.66 -13.77 3.01
C ALA A 101 11.13 -15.21 2.93
N TRP A 102 11.48 -15.93 1.86
CA TRP A 102 11.09 -17.32 1.64
C TRP A 102 11.89 -18.30 2.47
N ILE A 103 13.17 -18.02 2.76
CA ILE A 103 14.01 -18.83 3.66
C ILE A 103 13.53 -18.69 5.12
N ASN A 104 12.98 -17.54 5.51
CA ASN A 104 12.36 -17.33 6.83
C ASN A 104 11.00 -18.05 7.02
N LYS A 105 10.61 -18.98 6.13
CA LYS A 105 9.32 -19.71 6.15
C LYS A 105 9.07 -20.57 7.39
N ASP A 106 10.06 -20.80 8.25
CA ASP A 106 9.87 -21.52 9.51
C ASP A 106 9.10 -20.70 10.57
N LYS A 107 8.72 -19.46 10.23
CA LYS A 107 7.87 -18.59 11.06
C LYS A 107 6.49 -18.43 10.39
N PRO A 108 5.37 -18.63 11.11
CA PRO A 108 4.04 -18.69 10.50
C PRO A 108 3.69 -17.38 9.77
N ARG A 109 3.44 -17.47 8.46
CA ARG A 109 2.80 -16.41 7.67
C ARG A 109 1.28 -16.61 7.67
N SER A 110 0.55 -15.61 8.11
CA SER A 110 -0.91 -15.51 7.92
C SER A 110 -1.21 -15.13 6.46
N THR A 111 -1.20 -16.10 5.54
CA THR A 111 -1.69 -15.92 4.16
C THR A 111 -2.92 -16.80 3.89
N ASP A 112 -3.41 -17.53 4.89
CA ASP A 112 -4.52 -18.46 4.76
C ASP A 112 -5.82 -17.86 5.32
N GLU A 113 -6.36 -16.81 4.69
CA GLU A 113 -7.75 -16.38 4.96
C GLU A 113 -8.37 -15.47 3.87
N LEU A 114 -8.14 -15.69 2.57
CA LEU A 114 -8.95 -15.02 1.53
C LEU A 114 -9.26 -15.87 0.29
N ALA A 115 -9.10 -17.20 0.34
CA ALA A 115 -9.49 -18.11 -0.75
C ALA A 115 -10.66 -19.04 -0.37
N GLY A 116 -11.49 -18.63 0.59
CA GLY A 116 -12.67 -19.37 1.01
C GLY A 116 -13.95 -18.60 0.72
N HIS A 117 -14.31 -18.40 -0.55
CA HIS A 117 -15.73 -18.24 -0.90
C HIS A 117 -15.98 -18.47 -2.40
N GLY A 118 -16.58 -19.64 -2.68
CA GLY A 118 -17.53 -19.87 -3.77
C GLY A 118 -16.94 -20.18 -5.14
N VAL A 119 -16.96 -21.46 -5.53
CA VAL A 119 -17.94 -22.00 -6.48
C VAL A 119 -18.12 -23.49 -6.17
N SER A 120 -19.32 -23.85 -5.70
CA SER A 120 -19.86 -25.19 -5.82
C SER A 120 -20.92 -25.17 -6.92
N GLU A 121 -21.03 -26.32 -7.59
CA GLU A 121 -21.89 -26.69 -8.74
C GLU A 121 -21.32 -26.44 -10.13
#